data_AF-A0A2N5EKG0-F1
#
_entry.id   AF-A0A2N5EKG0-F1
#
_cell.length_a   1.000
_cell.length_b   1.000
_cell.length_c   1.000
_cell.angle_alpha   90.00
_cell.angle_beta   90.00
_cell.angle_gamma   90.00
#
_symmetry.space_group_name_H-M   'P 1'
#
loop_
_entity.id
_entity.type
_entity.pdbx_description
1 polymer ?
#
loop_
_entity_poly.entity_id
_entity_poly.type
_entity_poly.pdbx_seq_one_letter_code
_entity_poly.pdbx_strand_id
1 'polypeptide(L)'
;MKVKGMALAMLTSLFALSGCTRPQQPPTQIIYRFDDHRYLELKGWYCEGALYYVDPVRGIRSEVESQFYRAFADKYVHPSEQYIAVPSWDTDAFAVSKDYGKTWQTGRFATNTHSVEPGGRGWSPLRENMLSFTVVNDQGFLLTRQGNLYMSSKPF
;
A
#
# COMPACT_ATOMS: atom_id res chain seq x y z
N MET A 1 63.10 -6.80 39.12
CA MET A 1 62.22 -7.66 38.29
C MET A 1 60.76 -7.39 38.63
N LYS A 2 60.00 -6.96 37.61
CA LYS A 2 58.58 -7.24 37.32
C LYS A 2 57.48 -6.73 38.28
N VAL A 3 56.99 -5.53 37.93
CA VAL A 3 55.59 -5.20 37.56
C VAL A 3 54.49 -6.11 38.13
N LYS A 4 53.58 -5.53 38.92
CA LYS A 4 52.14 -5.89 38.96
C LYS A 4 51.37 -4.83 39.74
N GLY A 5 50.67 -3.95 39.04
CA GLY A 5 49.82 -2.96 39.69
C GLY A 5 49.39 -1.81 38.78
N MET A 6 49.17 -2.05 37.49
CA MET A 6 48.70 -0.99 36.59
C MET A 6 47.95 -1.62 35.42
N ALA A 7 46.81 -2.26 35.69
CA ALA A 7 45.99 -2.86 34.64
C ALA A 7 44.49 -2.84 34.93
N LEU A 8 43.99 -1.95 35.81
CA LEU A 8 42.55 -1.92 36.14
C LEU A 8 41.86 -0.57 35.93
N ALA A 9 42.56 0.46 35.46
CA ALA A 9 41.97 1.80 35.29
C ALA A 9 41.72 2.23 33.82
N MET A 10 41.98 1.37 32.82
CA MET A 10 41.84 1.71 31.40
C MET A 10 40.92 0.75 30.61
N LEU A 11 39.82 0.29 31.22
CA LEU A 11 38.78 -0.45 30.47
C LEU A 11 37.38 0.15 30.59
N THR A 12 37.19 1.22 31.37
CA THR A 12 35.87 1.82 31.60
C THR A 12 35.55 3.02 30.69
N SER A 13 36.51 3.48 29.86
CA SER A 13 36.33 4.67 29.02
C SER A 13 35.79 4.41 27.60
N LEU A 14 35.62 3.14 27.17
CA LEU A 14 35.14 2.83 25.81
C LEU A 14 33.62 2.68 25.66
N PHE A 15 32.83 2.75 26.73
CA PHE A 15 31.37 2.56 26.66
C PHE A 15 30.55 3.86 26.60
N ALA A 16 31.18 5.03 26.49
CA ALA A 16 30.49 6.33 26.47
C ALA A 16 30.14 6.84 25.06
N LEU A 17 30.00 5.95 24.07
CA LEU A 17 29.54 6.28 22.71
C LEU A 17 28.29 5.49 22.31
N SER A 18 27.43 5.14 23.28
CA SER A 18 26.01 4.87 22.99
C SER A 18 25.31 6.19 22.64
N GLY A 19 25.69 6.75 21.49
CA GLY A 19 25.00 7.88 20.89
C GLY A 19 23.51 7.55 20.82
N CYS A 20 22.68 8.47 21.32
CA CYS A 20 21.24 8.36 21.26
C CYS A 20 20.81 8.24 19.79
N THR A 21 20.70 7.02 19.26
CA THR A 21 20.07 6.79 17.98
C THR A 21 18.58 7.03 18.19
N ARG A 22 18.13 8.25 17.87
CA ARG A 22 16.70 8.57 17.80
C ARG A 22 16.05 7.51 16.91
N PRO A 23 14.94 6.87 17.34
CA PRO A 23 14.23 5.92 16.48
C PRO A 23 13.96 6.59 15.14
N GLN A 24 14.50 5.99 14.06
CA GLN A 24 14.33 6.54 12.73
C GLN A 24 12.85 6.44 12.37
N GLN A 25 12.22 7.58 12.08
CA GLN A 25 10.83 7.57 11.65
C GLN A 25 10.74 6.95 10.25
N PRO A 26 9.67 6.16 9.96
CA PRO A 26 9.47 5.63 8.62
C PRO A 26 9.38 6.78 7.61
N PRO A 27 10.07 6.68 6.45
CA PRO A 27 10.00 7.68 5.40
C PRO A 27 8.60 7.75 4.81
N THR A 28 8.26 8.90 4.21
CA THR A 28 7.01 9.11 3.49
C THR A 28 7.32 9.38 2.02
N GLN A 29 6.60 8.70 1.13
CA GLN A 29 6.77 8.79 -0.31
C GLN A 29 5.42 8.84 -1.02
N ILE A 30 5.33 9.60 -2.11
CA ILE A 30 4.16 9.56 -2.99
C ILE A 30 4.33 8.39 -3.95
N ILE A 31 3.42 7.42 -3.89
CA ILE A 31 3.52 6.17 -4.69
C ILE A 31 2.62 6.17 -5.93
N TYR A 32 1.61 7.04 -5.95
CA TYR A 32 0.68 7.16 -7.08
C TYR A 32 0.05 8.55 -7.08
N ARG A 33 -0.07 9.16 -8.27
CA ARG A 33 -0.80 10.41 -8.49
C ARG A 33 -2.00 10.10 -9.37
N PHE A 34 -3.19 10.48 -8.91
CA PHE A 34 -4.40 10.39 -9.74
C PHE A 34 -4.43 11.55 -10.73
N ASP A 35 -3.98 12.73 -10.28
CA ASP A 35 -3.82 13.96 -11.05
C ASP A 35 -2.85 14.92 -10.32
N ASP A 36 -2.92 16.21 -10.63
CA ASP A 36 -2.03 17.25 -10.11
C ASP A 36 -2.14 17.46 -8.59
N HIS A 37 -3.29 17.14 -7.98
CA HIS A 37 -3.53 17.40 -6.55
C HIS A 37 -3.88 16.16 -5.73
N ARG A 38 -4.39 15.09 -6.34
CA ARG A 38 -4.76 13.84 -5.63
C ARG A 38 -3.66 12.81 -5.70
N TYR A 39 -3.27 12.25 -4.56
CA TYR A 39 -2.19 11.26 -4.51
C TYR A 39 -2.25 10.31 -3.31
N LEU A 40 -1.49 9.22 -3.40
CA LEU A 40 -1.28 8.25 -2.34
C LEU A 40 0.09 8.45 -1.69
N GLU A 41 0.11 8.64 -0.37
CA GLU A 41 1.31 8.69 0.47
C GLU A 41 1.51 7.34 1.18
N LEU A 42 2.64 6.69 0.92
CA LEU A 42 3.08 5.54 1.69
C LEU A 42 4.06 5.99 2.78
N LYS A 43 3.78 5.63 4.03
CA LYS A 43 4.70 5.81 5.15
C LYS A 43 5.18 4.46 5.66
N GLY A 44 6.42 4.10 5.38
CA GLY A 44 6.90 2.75 5.65
C GLY A 44 8.29 2.43 5.10
N TRP A 45 8.65 1.16 5.07
CA TRP A 45 9.95 0.66 4.64
C TRP A 45 9.78 -0.37 3.53
N TYR A 46 10.74 -0.50 2.63
CA TYR A 46 10.73 -1.55 1.59
C TYR A 46 9.44 -1.57 0.74
N CYS A 47 8.86 -0.39 0.46
CA CYS A 47 7.59 -0.25 -0.25
C CYS A 47 6.38 -0.88 0.45
N GLU A 48 6.44 -1.02 1.77
CA GLU A 48 5.37 -1.52 2.62
C GLU A 48 5.14 -0.61 3.84
N GLY A 49 3.89 -0.32 4.20
CA GLY A 49 3.59 0.50 5.38
C GLY A 49 2.15 1.01 5.49
N ALA A 50 1.98 2.13 6.18
CA ALA A 50 0.70 2.83 6.27
C ALA A 50 0.43 3.63 4.99
N LEU A 51 -0.82 3.65 4.52
CA LEU A 51 -1.24 4.34 3.31
C LEU A 51 -2.22 5.45 3.61
N TYR A 52 -1.97 6.63 3.05
CA TYR A 52 -2.86 7.78 3.13
C TYR A 52 -3.26 8.25 1.74
N TYR A 53 -4.52 8.66 1.60
CA TYR A 53 -5.00 9.42 0.45
C TYR A 53 -4.99 10.90 0.80
N VAL A 54 -4.53 11.72 -0.14
CA VAL A 54 -4.43 13.17 0.05
C VAL A 54 -5.05 13.89 -1.14
N ASP A 55 -5.93 14.84 -0.84
CA ASP A 55 -6.49 15.82 -1.77
C ASP A 55 -6.48 17.20 -1.09
N PRO A 56 -5.44 18.01 -1.33
CA PRO A 56 -5.31 19.34 -0.73
C PRO A 56 -6.41 20.30 -1.18
N VAL A 57 -6.90 20.17 -2.42
CA VAL A 57 -7.97 21.04 -2.97
C VAL A 57 -9.26 20.84 -2.20
N ARG A 58 -9.56 19.60 -1.79
CA ARG A 58 -10.71 19.27 -0.94
C ARG A 58 -10.41 19.31 0.56
N GLY A 59 -9.17 19.57 0.97
CA GLY A 59 -8.74 19.53 2.37
C GLY A 59 -8.81 18.13 2.99
N ILE A 60 -8.63 17.07 2.20
CA ILE A 60 -8.72 15.68 2.63
C ILE A 60 -7.32 15.10 2.83
N ARG A 61 -7.11 14.50 4.01
CA ARG A 61 -6.06 13.53 4.27
C ARG A 61 -6.65 12.40 5.09
N SER A 62 -6.87 11.24 4.48
CA SER A 62 -7.52 10.10 5.11
C SER A 62 -6.61 8.88 5.13
N GLU A 63 -6.69 8.10 6.19
CA GLU A 63 -5.98 6.82 6.29
C GLU A 63 -6.74 5.77 5.49
N VAL A 64 -6.07 5.17 4.51
CA VAL A 64 -6.60 4.09 3.66
C VAL A 64 -6.31 2.73 4.29
N GLU A 65 -5.08 2.58 4.79
CA GLU A 65 -4.60 1.38 5.47
C GLU A 65 -3.61 1.78 6.57
N SER A 66 -3.73 1.13 7.73
CA SER A 66 -2.97 1.51 8.94
C SER A 66 -1.53 1.02 8.92
N GLN A 67 -1.25 -0.08 8.20
CA GLN A 67 0.06 -0.73 8.11
C GLN A 67 0.05 -1.84 7.04
N PHE A 68 1.24 -2.34 6.67
CA PHE A 68 1.44 -3.48 5.76
C PHE A 68 0.84 -3.32 4.34
N TYR A 69 0.40 -2.12 3.95
CA TYR A 69 -0.01 -1.87 2.57
C TYR A 69 1.19 -2.02 1.64
N ARG A 70 0.99 -2.79 0.58
CA ARG A 70 1.93 -2.93 -0.54
C ARG A 70 1.25 -2.46 -1.82
N ALA A 71 1.95 -1.60 -2.57
CA ALA A 71 1.43 -1.00 -3.79
C ALA A 71 1.12 -2.05 -4.86
N PHE A 72 0.02 -1.85 -5.57
CA PHE A 72 -0.23 -2.56 -6.81
C PHE A 72 0.84 -2.19 -7.83
N ALA A 73 1.50 -3.22 -8.39
CA ALA A 73 2.71 -3.05 -9.18
C ALA A 73 2.49 -3.20 -10.70
N ASP A 74 1.24 -3.33 -11.13
CA ASP A 74 0.85 -3.44 -12.54
C ASP A 74 0.09 -2.17 -12.99
N LYS A 75 -0.39 -2.13 -14.23
CA LYS A 75 -0.98 -0.91 -14.80
C LYS A 75 -2.21 -0.45 -14.00
N TYR A 76 -2.14 0.73 -13.42
CA TYR A 76 -3.23 1.33 -12.65
C TYR A 76 -3.72 2.61 -13.32
N VAL A 77 -4.99 2.66 -13.68
CA VAL A 77 -5.63 3.81 -14.35
C VAL A 77 -6.85 4.23 -13.56
N HIS A 78 -6.91 5.49 -13.15
CA HIS A 78 -7.97 5.94 -12.25
C HIS A 78 -8.35 7.42 -12.46
N PRO A 79 -9.19 7.71 -13.47
CA PRO A 79 -9.77 9.03 -13.68
C PRO A 79 -10.92 9.42 -12.72
N SER A 80 -11.58 8.48 -12.04
CA SER A 80 -12.75 8.80 -11.20
C SER A 80 -12.41 9.71 -10.01
N GLU A 81 -13.31 10.66 -9.70
CA GLU A 81 -13.14 11.58 -8.57
C GLU A 81 -13.89 11.16 -7.31
N GLN A 82 -15.18 10.86 -7.45
CA GLN A 82 -16.02 10.53 -6.31
C GLN A 82 -15.77 9.10 -5.80
N TYR A 83 -15.65 8.15 -6.72
CA TYR A 83 -15.36 6.76 -6.42
C TYR A 83 -13.87 6.49 -6.55
N ILE A 84 -13.23 6.11 -5.45
CA ILE A 84 -11.80 5.83 -5.41
C ILE A 84 -11.59 4.39 -4.99
N ALA A 85 -11.15 3.50 -5.88
CA ALA A 85 -10.69 2.17 -5.51
C ALA A 85 -9.16 2.08 -5.58
N VAL A 86 -8.54 1.61 -4.50
CA VAL A 86 -7.09 1.44 -4.37
C VAL A 86 -6.77 -0.04 -4.20
N PRO A 87 -6.20 -0.71 -5.23
CA PRO A 87 -5.76 -2.09 -5.13
C PRO A 87 -4.49 -2.20 -4.27
N SER A 88 -4.30 -3.38 -3.67
CA SER A 88 -3.07 -3.78 -2.99
C SER A 88 -2.27 -4.77 -3.84
N TRP A 89 -1.18 -5.30 -3.31
CA TRP A 89 -0.38 -6.33 -3.98
C TRP A 89 -1.16 -7.62 -4.31
N ASP A 90 -1.98 -8.14 -3.40
CA ASP A 90 -2.63 -9.45 -3.59
C ASP A 90 -4.06 -9.36 -4.19
N THR A 91 -4.62 -8.14 -4.33
CA THR A 91 -5.93 -7.76 -4.94
C THR A 91 -7.12 -8.72 -4.74
N ASP A 92 -7.11 -9.55 -3.70
CA ASP A 92 -8.28 -10.29 -3.24
C ASP A 92 -9.39 -9.34 -2.78
N ALA A 93 -8.96 -8.21 -2.22
CA ALA A 93 -9.76 -7.05 -1.90
C ALA A 93 -9.02 -5.75 -2.31
N PHE A 94 -9.73 -4.65 -2.22
CA PHE A 94 -9.19 -3.30 -2.42
C PHE A 94 -9.87 -2.33 -1.47
N ALA A 95 -9.20 -1.24 -1.12
CA ALA A 95 -9.84 -0.16 -0.39
C ALA A 95 -10.72 0.63 -1.36
N VAL A 96 -11.93 1.00 -0.94
CA VAL A 96 -12.83 1.82 -1.76
C VAL A 96 -13.41 2.96 -0.95
N SER A 97 -13.41 4.16 -1.54
CA SER A 97 -14.16 5.32 -1.09
C SER A 97 -15.24 5.65 -2.11
N LYS A 98 -16.41 6.06 -1.62
CA LYS A 98 -17.53 6.55 -2.46
C LYS A 98 -17.83 8.03 -2.21
N ASP A 99 -16.95 8.70 -1.47
CA ASP A 99 -17.14 10.05 -0.93
C ASP A 99 -15.88 10.91 -1.08
N TYR A 100 -15.22 10.82 -2.26
CA TYR A 100 -14.04 11.60 -2.63
C TYR A 100 -12.79 11.31 -1.79
N GLY A 101 -12.71 10.12 -1.20
CA GLY A 101 -11.60 9.70 -0.34
C GLY A 101 -11.76 10.12 1.12
N LYS A 102 -12.95 10.48 1.60
CA LYS A 102 -13.15 10.85 3.02
C LYS A 102 -13.23 9.61 3.91
N THR A 103 -13.94 8.58 3.48
CA THR A 103 -14.08 7.30 4.19
C THR A 103 -13.72 6.12 3.30
N TRP A 104 -13.25 5.05 3.93
CA TRP A 104 -12.75 3.85 3.26
C TRP A 104 -13.45 2.61 3.77
N GLN A 105 -13.74 1.69 2.86
CA GLN A 105 -14.27 0.36 3.16
C GLN A 105 -13.57 -0.68 2.29
N THR A 106 -13.65 -1.94 2.68
CA THR A 106 -13.12 -3.04 1.87
C THR A 106 -14.08 -3.36 0.71
N GLY A 107 -13.63 -3.16 -0.52
CA GLY A 107 -14.27 -3.64 -1.74
C GLY A 107 -13.75 -5.02 -2.13
N ARG A 108 -14.61 -5.79 -2.80
CA ARG A 108 -14.27 -7.11 -3.36
C ARG A 108 -14.68 -7.18 -4.82
N PHE A 109 -13.99 -8.05 -5.55
CA PHE A 109 -14.36 -8.39 -6.92
C PHE A 109 -15.50 -9.41 -6.92
N ALA A 110 -16.42 -9.27 -7.87
CA ALA A 110 -17.41 -10.29 -8.16
C ALA A 110 -16.69 -11.49 -8.79
N THR A 111 -16.49 -12.55 -8.01
CA THR A 111 -15.95 -13.81 -8.50
C THR A 111 -17.09 -14.76 -8.77
N ASN A 112 -17.19 -15.27 -9.99
CA ASN A 112 -18.05 -16.42 -10.25
C ASN A 112 -17.26 -17.70 -9.92
N THR A 113 -17.96 -18.75 -9.50
CA THR A 113 -17.36 -20.08 -9.20
C THR A 113 -16.73 -20.76 -10.43
N HIS A 114 -16.79 -20.13 -11.59
CA HIS A 114 -16.33 -20.64 -12.89
C HIS A 114 -15.10 -19.88 -13.42
N SER A 115 -14.55 -18.91 -12.66
CA SER A 115 -13.36 -18.14 -13.05
C SER A 115 -12.14 -18.97 -12.68
N VAL A 116 -11.83 -19.96 -13.50
CA VAL A 116 -10.66 -20.83 -13.28
C VAL A 116 -9.41 -20.07 -13.69
N GLU A 117 -8.88 -19.29 -12.75
CA GLU A 117 -7.53 -18.75 -12.84
C GLU A 117 -6.52 -19.91 -12.72
N PRO A 118 -5.49 -20.00 -13.59
CA PRO A 118 -4.47 -21.04 -13.46
C PRO A 118 -3.84 -21.00 -12.06
N GLY A 119 -3.94 -22.10 -11.31
CA GLY A 119 -3.43 -22.20 -9.94
C GLY A 119 -4.24 -21.45 -8.88
N GLY A 120 -5.33 -20.76 -9.24
CA GLY A 120 -6.12 -19.93 -8.34
C GLY A 120 -6.98 -20.73 -7.36
N ARG A 121 -7.13 -20.23 -6.12
CA ARG A 121 -8.02 -20.80 -5.10
C ARG A 121 -9.50 -20.41 -5.30
N GLY A 122 -9.98 -20.32 -6.54
CA GLY A 122 -11.40 -20.12 -6.88
C GLY A 122 -12.03 -18.74 -6.59
N TRP A 123 -11.39 -17.86 -5.80
CA TRP A 123 -12.03 -16.62 -5.29
C TRP A 123 -11.30 -15.32 -5.62
N SER A 124 -10.11 -15.36 -6.23
CA SER A 124 -9.40 -14.18 -6.75
C SER A 124 -8.27 -14.61 -7.69
N PRO A 125 -7.87 -13.76 -8.65
CA PRO A 125 -6.63 -13.96 -9.41
C PRO A 125 -5.42 -14.01 -8.49
N LEU A 126 -4.44 -14.85 -8.87
CA LEU A 126 -3.13 -14.78 -8.25
C LEU A 126 -2.40 -13.50 -8.70
N ARG A 127 -1.47 -13.04 -7.87
CA ARG A 127 -0.63 -11.86 -8.17
C ARG A 127 0.03 -11.92 -9.53
N GLU A 128 0.59 -13.06 -9.91
CA GLU A 128 1.24 -13.28 -11.20
C GLU A 128 0.30 -13.10 -12.41
N ASN A 129 -1.01 -13.31 -12.20
CA ASN A 129 -2.02 -13.19 -13.24
C ASN A 129 -2.52 -11.75 -13.42
N MET A 130 -2.20 -10.82 -12.52
CA MET A 130 -2.64 -9.42 -12.62
C MET A 130 -2.02 -8.73 -13.84
N LEU A 131 -2.83 -7.99 -14.60
CA LEU A 131 -2.38 -7.20 -15.75
C LEU A 131 -2.67 -5.71 -15.58
N SER A 132 -3.89 -5.35 -15.17
CA SER A 132 -4.23 -3.95 -14.92
C SER A 132 -5.44 -3.80 -14.00
N PHE A 133 -5.47 -2.70 -13.25
CA PHE A 133 -6.66 -2.23 -12.55
C PHE A 133 -7.08 -0.87 -13.11
N THR A 134 -8.31 -0.78 -13.60
CA THR A 134 -8.87 0.45 -14.18
C THR A 134 -10.12 0.84 -13.42
N VAL A 135 -10.23 2.10 -13.03
CA VAL A 135 -11.42 2.66 -12.40
C VAL A 135 -12.02 3.70 -13.33
N VAL A 136 -13.20 3.42 -13.88
CA VAL A 136 -13.88 4.29 -14.82
C VAL A 136 -15.38 4.19 -14.58
N ASN A 137 -16.11 5.29 -14.78
CA ASN A 137 -17.55 5.36 -14.50
C ASN A 137 -17.89 4.85 -13.09
N ASP A 138 -17.02 5.18 -12.13
CA ASP A 138 -17.15 4.82 -10.72
C ASP A 138 -17.24 3.30 -10.45
N GLN A 139 -16.61 2.50 -11.32
CA GLN A 139 -16.49 1.05 -11.14
C GLN A 139 -15.04 0.60 -11.36
N GLY A 140 -14.57 -0.33 -10.52
CA GLY A 140 -13.25 -0.95 -10.65
C GLY A 140 -13.28 -2.19 -11.53
N PHE A 141 -12.28 -2.31 -12.40
CA PHE A 141 -12.10 -3.40 -13.34
C PHE A 141 -10.69 -3.97 -13.21
N LEU A 142 -10.56 -5.24 -12.81
CA LEU A 142 -9.29 -5.96 -12.77
C LEU A 142 -9.23 -6.89 -13.99
N LEU A 143 -8.27 -6.64 -14.87
CA LEU A 143 -7.96 -7.48 -16.02
C LEU A 143 -6.79 -8.39 -15.68
N THR A 144 -6.91 -9.68 -15.99
CA THR A 144 -5.82 -10.65 -15.85
C THR A 144 -5.10 -10.90 -17.16
N ARG A 145 -3.89 -11.45 -17.10
CA ARG A 145 -3.08 -11.80 -18.27
C ARG A 145 -3.74 -12.83 -19.18
N GLN A 146 -4.65 -13.63 -18.62
CA GLN A 146 -5.46 -14.62 -19.33
C GLN A 146 -6.66 -13.99 -20.06
N GLY A 147 -6.92 -12.71 -19.85
CA GLY A 147 -8.06 -12.00 -20.43
C GLY A 147 -9.34 -12.07 -19.61
N ASN A 148 -9.29 -12.57 -18.36
CA ASN A 148 -10.45 -12.55 -17.48
C ASN A 148 -10.66 -11.15 -16.92
N LEU A 149 -11.93 -10.72 -16.91
CA LEU A 149 -12.33 -9.42 -16.41
C LEU A 149 -13.15 -9.57 -15.11
N TYR A 150 -12.60 -9.03 -14.04
CA TYR A 150 -13.24 -8.94 -12.74
C TYR A 150 -13.76 -7.54 -12.52
N MET A 151 -14.94 -7.43 -11.93
CA MET A 151 -15.59 -6.14 -11.69
C MET A 151 -15.83 -5.97 -10.20
N SER A 152 -15.63 -4.76 -9.70
CA SER A 152 -16.18 -4.38 -8.39
C SER A 152 -17.72 -4.42 -8.46
N SER A 153 -18.36 -4.51 -7.30
CA SER A 153 -19.78 -4.16 -7.20
C SER A 153 -20.02 -2.78 -7.81
N LYS A 154 -21.20 -2.59 -8.44
CA LYS A 154 -21.60 -1.28 -8.93
C LYS A 154 -21.57 -0.27 -7.77
N PRO A 155 -21.22 0.99 -8.04
CA PRO A 155 -21.10 1.98 -6.99
C PRO A 155 -22.43 2.23 -6.27
N PHE A 156 -23.59 2.02 -6.92
CA PHE A 156 -24.94 2.13 -6.35
C PHE A 156 -25.91 1.21 -7.12
#